data_AF-A0A9E3XEW1-F1
#
_entry.id   AF-A0A9E3XEW1-F1
#
_cell.length_a   1.000
_cell.length_b   1.000
_cell.length_c   1.000
_cell.angle_alpha   90.00
_cell.angle_beta   90.00
_cell.angle_gamma   90.00
#
_symmetry.space_group_name_H-M   'P 1'
#
loop_
_entity.id
_entity.type
_entity.pdbx_description
1 polymer ?
#
loop_
_entity_poly.entity_id
_entity_poly.type
_entity_poly.pdbx_seq_one_letter_code
_entity_poly.pdbx_strand_id
1 'polypeptide(L)'
;MVRAMYGVMFLGIFLGVTSFSGRVLAGEDRSDDRVYQYVVKSAEGEFDAISAALETTAETAGWQVLSQTDAGVPDGCSYRARVLVLYDAAYAAALMEANRTTGPFAAVDRINLFEDENGTHVSLVNPVCINRTVLMDDEAYRTLSENHLQKLRTMITGAVDGTVSERAYGQERKKGRIGKTMGVMAGGDFIDKLEDELVVADGNLAEVAANVRRGLSETGAEWGMELAYEVSLPDYQTVIFGATGTPMDSKSFDIVKAGSDKSRKP
;
A
#
# COMPACT_ATOMS: atom_id res chain seq x y z
N MET A 1 60.86 31.77 -29.09
CA MET A 1 59.65 31.45 -28.30
C MET A 1 58.85 30.45 -29.11
N VAL A 2 59.05 29.16 -28.82
CA VAL A 2 58.56 28.01 -29.61
C VAL A 2 57.19 27.59 -29.08
N ARG A 3 56.16 27.57 -29.93
CA ARG A 3 54.83 27.04 -29.59
C ARG A 3 54.66 25.65 -30.20
N ALA A 4 54.32 24.70 -29.34
CA ALA A 4 54.10 23.30 -29.64
C ALA A 4 52.76 23.05 -30.36
N MET A 5 52.77 22.06 -31.24
CA MET A 5 51.63 21.35 -31.82
C MET A 5 50.90 20.53 -30.74
N TYR A 6 49.57 20.42 -30.81
CA TYR A 6 48.87 19.15 -30.55
C TYR A 6 47.62 19.04 -31.43
N GLY A 7 47.54 17.89 -32.12
CA GLY A 7 46.44 17.51 -33.00
C GLY A 7 45.21 17.04 -32.25
N VAL A 8 44.05 17.24 -32.88
CA VAL A 8 42.74 16.79 -32.42
C VAL A 8 42.50 15.39 -32.98
N MET A 9 42.41 14.41 -32.09
CA MET A 9 42.06 13.02 -32.38
C MET A 9 40.53 12.89 -32.34
N PHE A 10 39.93 12.49 -33.46
CA PHE A 10 38.50 12.15 -33.54
C PHE A 10 38.26 10.78 -32.90
N LEU A 11 37.46 10.74 -31.82
CA LEU A 11 36.92 9.52 -31.23
C LEU A 11 35.45 9.38 -31.66
N GLY A 12 35.19 8.47 -32.60
CA GLY A 12 33.83 8.10 -33.00
C GLY A 12 33.25 7.08 -32.03
N ILE A 13 32.19 7.45 -31.32
CA ILE A 13 31.38 6.53 -30.51
C ILE A 13 30.26 5.99 -31.40
N PHE A 14 30.30 4.68 -31.66
CA PHE A 14 29.21 3.92 -32.29
C PHE A 14 28.13 3.64 -31.24
N LEU A 15 27.01 4.34 -31.31
CA LEU A 15 25.79 4.02 -30.56
C LEU A 15 25.03 2.92 -31.30
N GLY A 16 25.22 1.67 -30.87
CA GLY A 16 24.38 0.56 -31.30
C GLY A 16 23.01 0.65 -30.65
N VAL A 17 21.99 1.05 -31.41
CA VAL A 17 20.59 0.95 -30.99
C VAL A 17 20.16 -0.51 -31.14
N THR A 18 20.22 -1.29 -30.07
CA THR A 18 19.56 -2.60 -30.03
C THR A 18 18.07 -2.38 -29.78
N SER A 19 17.27 -2.47 -30.85
CA SER A 19 15.82 -2.53 -30.74
C SER A 19 15.42 -3.85 -30.07
N PHE A 20 15.19 -3.80 -28.75
CA PHE A 20 14.48 -4.88 -28.06
C PHE A 20 13.04 -4.90 -28.59
N SER A 21 12.78 -5.83 -29.51
CA SER A 21 11.42 -6.19 -29.91
C SER A 21 10.78 -6.93 -28.74
N GLY A 22 10.17 -6.17 -27.83
CA GLY A 22 9.34 -6.72 -26.77
C GLY A 22 8.21 -7.53 -27.41
N ARG A 23 8.24 -8.86 -27.21
CA ARG A 23 7.08 -9.71 -27.48
C ARG A 23 5.97 -9.26 -26.54
N VAL A 24 4.96 -8.58 -27.09
CA VAL A 24 3.67 -8.40 -26.42
C VAL A 24 3.01 -9.78 -26.43
N LEU A 25 3.16 -10.52 -25.32
CA LEU A 25 2.37 -11.71 -25.07
C LEU A 25 0.93 -11.26 -24.84
N ALA A 26 0.09 -11.49 -25.85
CA ALA A 26 -1.35 -11.34 -25.75
C ALA A 26 -1.93 -12.47 -24.89
N GLY A 27 -2.73 -12.09 -23.89
CA GLY A 27 -3.70 -12.99 -23.24
C GLY A 27 -3.19 -13.85 -22.10
N GLU A 28 -2.65 -13.24 -21.03
CA GLU A 28 -2.83 -13.82 -19.70
C GLU A 28 -4.08 -13.20 -19.06
N ASP A 29 -4.85 -14.02 -18.37
CA ASP A 29 -6.04 -13.65 -17.59
C ASP A 29 -5.61 -12.69 -16.46
N ARG A 30 -5.56 -11.40 -16.81
CA ARG A 30 -4.87 -10.31 -16.08
C ARG A 30 -5.81 -9.57 -15.13
N SER A 31 -6.45 -10.30 -14.21
CA SER A 31 -7.24 -9.65 -13.16
C SER A 31 -7.31 -10.47 -11.87
N ASP A 32 -6.17 -10.68 -11.20
CA ASP A 32 -6.20 -11.08 -9.79
C ASP A 32 -6.46 -9.82 -8.93
N ASP A 33 -7.70 -9.33 -8.96
CA ASP A 33 -8.18 -8.11 -8.27
C ASP A 33 -8.38 -8.30 -6.77
N ARG A 34 -7.46 -9.02 -6.14
CA ARG A 34 -7.50 -9.23 -4.70
C ARG A 34 -6.80 -8.11 -3.97
N VAL A 35 -7.29 -7.85 -2.76
CA VAL A 35 -6.86 -6.74 -1.91
C VAL A 35 -5.37 -6.77 -1.61
N TYR A 36 -4.76 -7.95 -1.48
CA TYR A 36 -3.35 -8.09 -1.16
C TYR A 36 -2.57 -8.73 -2.30
N GLN A 37 -1.31 -8.34 -2.44
CA GLN A 37 -0.36 -8.98 -3.34
C GLN A 37 0.95 -9.26 -2.60
N TYR A 38 1.46 -10.49 -2.75
CA TYR A 38 2.85 -10.75 -2.36
C TYR A 38 3.80 -9.99 -3.27
N VAL A 39 4.90 -9.50 -2.70
CA VAL A 39 6.02 -8.95 -3.46
C VAL A 39 7.25 -9.83 -3.26
N VAL A 40 7.53 -10.24 -2.02
CA VAL A 40 8.58 -11.21 -1.67
C VAL A 40 7.97 -12.31 -0.80
N LYS A 41 8.16 -13.56 -1.21
CA LYS A 41 7.88 -14.77 -0.43
C LYS A 41 9.20 -15.34 0.07
N SER A 42 9.31 -15.60 1.36
CA SER A 42 10.57 -16.06 1.98
C SER A 42 11.70 -15.05 1.76
N ALA A 43 11.54 -13.88 2.36
CA ALA A 43 12.57 -12.86 2.47
C ALA A 43 13.78 -13.38 3.25
N GLU A 44 14.97 -12.97 2.81
CA GLU A 44 16.23 -13.27 3.49
C GLU A 44 16.55 -12.19 4.53
N GLY A 45 17.02 -12.62 5.71
CA GLY A 45 17.42 -11.74 6.80
C GLY A 45 16.46 -11.69 7.98
N GLU A 46 16.85 -10.91 8.99
CA GLU A 46 16.08 -10.74 10.22
C GLU A 46 14.89 -9.79 10.01
N PHE A 47 13.75 -10.11 10.62
CA PHE A 47 12.50 -9.34 10.47
C PHE A 47 12.68 -7.83 10.70
N ASP A 48 13.36 -7.43 11.78
CA ASP A 48 13.55 -6.01 12.10
C ASP A 48 14.52 -5.33 11.13
N ALA A 49 15.50 -6.05 10.59
CA ALA A 49 16.42 -5.53 9.57
C ALA A 49 15.68 -5.31 8.24
N ILE A 50 14.81 -6.25 7.85
CA ILE A 50 13.94 -6.12 6.67
C ILE A 50 13.00 -4.91 6.83
N SER A 51 12.39 -4.74 8.02
CA SER A 51 11.55 -3.59 8.32
C SER A 51 12.29 -2.26 8.15
N ALA A 52 13.48 -2.13 8.74
CA ALA A 52 14.28 -0.91 8.65
C ALA A 52 14.76 -0.64 7.21
N ALA A 53 15.08 -1.70 6.44
CA ALA A 53 15.46 -1.58 5.04
C ALA A 53 14.30 -1.07 4.17
N LEU A 54 13.07 -1.54 4.41
CA LEU A 54 11.87 -1.06 3.73
C LEU A 54 11.62 0.43 4.01
N GLU A 55 11.71 0.84 5.28
CA GLU A 55 11.58 2.24 5.70
C GLU A 55 12.61 3.13 4.99
N THR A 56 13.90 2.79 5.13
CA THR A 56 15.02 3.55 4.54
C THR A 56 14.89 3.66 3.02
N THR A 57 14.48 2.57 2.35
CA THR A 57 14.36 2.54 0.89
C THR A 57 13.15 3.37 0.42
N ALA A 58 12.04 3.34 1.16
CA ALA A 58 10.88 4.17 0.87
C ALA A 58 11.22 5.66 0.98
N GLU A 59 11.89 6.07 2.07
CA GLU A 59 12.34 7.46 2.25
C GLU A 59 13.31 7.90 1.15
N THR A 60 14.26 7.03 0.79
CA THR A 60 15.22 7.28 -0.30
C THR A 60 14.52 7.40 -1.67
N ALA A 61 13.43 6.66 -1.87
CA ALA A 61 12.58 6.76 -3.06
C ALA A 61 11.69 8.02 -3.07
N GLY A 62 11.76 8.85 -2.03
CA GLY A 62 11.02 10.10 -1.89
C GLY A 62 9.62 9.94 -1.32
N TRP A 63 9.31 8.78 -0.72
CA TRP A 63 8.05 8.57 -0.02
C TRP A 63 8.16 9.00 1.43
N GLN A 64 7.04 9.43 1.99
CA GLN A 64 6.95 9.68 3.42
C GLN A 64 6.48 8.39 4.12
N VAL A 65 7.23 7.94 5.12
CA VAL A 65 6.79 6.88 6.03
C VAL A 65 5.91 7.53 7.08
N LEU A 66 4.61 7.23 7.03
CA LEU A 66 3.62 7.82 7.92
C LEU A 66 3.52 7.08 9.25
N SER A 67 3.62 5.75 9.22
CA SER A 67 3.63 4.93 10.42
C SER A 67 4.31 3.59 10.18
N GLN A 68 4.82 3.02 11.27
CA GLN A 68 5.25 1.64 11.36
C GLN A 68 4.65 1.06 12.64
N THR A 69 3.81 0.05 12.52
CA THR A 69 3.07 -0.52 13.66
C THR A 69 3.13 -2.03 13.64
N ASP A 70 3.45 -2.64 14.78
CA ASP A 70 3.34 -4.08 14.95
C ASP A 70 1.86 -4.45 14.98
N ALA A 71 1.43 -5.29 14.05
CA ALA A 71 0.05 -5.72 13.96
C ALA A 71 -0.26 -6.77 15.03
N GLY A 72 -1.45 -6.71 15.59
CA GLY A 72 -1.90 -7.70 16.57
C GLY A 72 -1.98 -9.10 15.96
N VAL A 73 -1.38 -10.08 16.63
CA VAL A 73 -1.48 -11.51 16.27
C VAL A 73 -2.40 -12.25 17.26
N PRO A 74 -2.93 -13.43 16.89
CA PRO A 74 -3.70 -14.26 17.82
C PRO A 74 -2.89 -14.69 19.05
N ASP A 75 -3.57 -14.89 20.17
CA ASP A 75 -2.93 -15.35 21.41
C ASP A 75 -2.15 -16.66 21.20
N GLY A 76 -0.90 -16.69 21.68
CA GLY A 76 -0.01 -17.85 21.53
C GLY A 76 0.63 -18.00 20.15
N CYS A 77 0.37 -17.08 19.21
CA CYS A 77 1.12 -16.99 17.96
C CYS A 77 2.53 -16.45 18.21
N SER A 78 3.56 -17.17 17.77
CA SER A 78 4.96 -16.74 17.87
C SER A 78 5.42 -15.90 16.68
N TYR A 79 4.64 -15.86 15.61
CA TYR A 79 4.96 -15.11 14.40
C TYR A 79 4.70 -13.62 14.59
N ARG A 80 5.50 -12.80 13.92
CA ARG A 80 5.38 -11.35 13.93
C ARG A 80 4.67 -10.84 12.70
N ALA A 81 4.02 -9.69 12.85
CA ALA A 81 3.45 -8.93 11.75
C ALA A 81 3.67 -7.44 12.02
N ARG A 82 4.00 -6.69 10.97
CA ARG A 82 4.24 -5.26 11.00
C ARG A 82 3.69 -4.61 9.74
N VAL A 83 3.02 -3.48 9.91
CA VAL A 83 2.45 -2.69 8.83
C VAL A 83 3.22 -1.38 8.73
N LEU A 84 3.72 -1.09 7.54
CA LEU A 84 4.29 0.20 7.17
C LEU A 84 3.25 0.93 6.33
N VAL A 85 2.95 2.18 6.70
CA VAL A 85 2.07 3.06 5.94
C VAL A 85 2.90 4.11 5.25
N LEU A 86 2.76 4.20 3.93
CA LEU A 86 3.57 5.07 3.08
C LEU A 86 2.70 6.07 2.34
N TYR A 87 3.27 7.22 2.05
CA TYR A 87 2.61 8.30 1.31
C TYR A 87 3.49 8.79 0.17
N ASP A 88 2.96 8.65 -1.06
CA ASP A 88 3.48 9.27 -2.28
C ASP A 88 2.58 10.46 -2.63
N ALA A 89 3.11 11.67 -2.44
CA ALA A 89 2.35 12.91 -2.66
C ALA A 89 1.84 13.07 -4.10
N ALA A 90 2.58 12.60 -5.10
CA ALA A 90 2.17 12.72 -6.49
C ALA A 90 1.03 11.74 -6.81
N TYR A 91 1.10 10.54 -6.26
CA TYR A 91 0.04 9.55 -6.39
C TYR A 91 -1.25 9.99 -5.67
N ALA A 92 -1.13 10.47 -4.43
CA ALA A 92 -2.26 11.00 -3.68
C ALA A 92 -2.93 12.19 -4.39
N ALA A 93 -2.14 13.13 -4.94
CA ALA A 93 -2.68 14.24 -5.73
C ALA A 93 -3.50 13.72 -6.93
N ALA A 94 -2.98 12.75 -7.69
CA ALA A 94 -3.70 12.17 -8.82
C ALA A 94 -5.04 11.51 -8.42
N LEU A 95 -5.08 10.84 -7.25
CA LEU A 95 -6.31 10.28 -6.70
C LEU A 95 -7.32 11.36 -6.30
N MET A 96 -6.84 12.43 -5.67
CA MET A 96 -7.68 13.54 -5.25
C MET A 96 -8.24 14.34 -6.44
N GLU A 97 -7.47 14.48 -7.51
CA GLU A 97 -7.93 15.08 -8.77
C GLU A 97 -8.97 14.20 -9.47
N ALA A 98 -8.79 12.87 -9.43
CA ALA A 98 -9.72 11.91 -10.00
C ALA A 98 -11.08 11.91 -9.27
N ASN A 99 -11.06 11.86 -7.94
CA ASN A 99 -12.27 11.89 -7.13
C ASN A 99 -11.98 12.41 -5.71
N ARG A 100 -12.38 13.65 -5.41
CA ARG A 100 -12.14 14.26 -4.09
C ARG A 100 -12.90 13.57 -2.95
N THR A 101 -14.03 12.94 -3.24
CA THR A 101 -14.88 12.32 -2.21
C THR A 101 -14.30 10.98 -1.77
N THR A 102 -13.86 10.15 -2.71
CA THR A 102 -13.45 8.77 -2.44
C THR A 102 -11.94 8.55 -2.54
N GLY A 103 -11.22 9.41 -3.27
CA GLY A 103 -9.76 9.39 -3.44
C GLY A 103 -8.96 9.37 -2.13
N PRO A 104 -9.35 10.09 -1.06
CA PRO A 104 -8.64 10.05 0.23
C PRO A 104 -8.46 8.63 0.80
N PHE A 105 -9.42 7.73 0.55
CA PHE A 105 -9.41 6.37 1.10
C PHE A 105 -8.41 5.43 0.42
N ALA A 106 -7.71 5.89 -0.62
CA ALA A 106 -6.63 5.16 -1.29
C ALA A 106 -5.32 5.96 -1.35
N ALA A 107 -5.27 7.14 -0.70
CA ALA A 107 -4.15 8.07 -0.82
C ALA A 107 -2.87 7.62 -0.10
N VAL A 108 -2.95 6.58 0.73
CA VAL A 108 -1.81 5.99 1.42
C VAL A 108 -1.68 4.52 1.07
N ASP A 109 -0.45 4.05 0.98
CA ASP A 109 -0.12 2.65 0.73
C ASP A 109 0.12 1.90 2.04
N ARG A 110 -0.15 0.60 2.02
CA ARG A 110 0.12 -0.30 3.15
C ARG A 110 1.01 -1.44 2.69
N ILE A 111 2.15 -1.58 3.32
CA ILE A 111 3.05 -2.73 3.18
C ILE A 111 2.96 -3.56 4.44
N ASN A 112 2.74 -4.86 4.30
CA ASN A 112 2.71 -5.80 5.40
C ASN A 112 3.95 -6.70 5.34
N LEU A 113 4.74 -6.66 6.40
CA LEU A 113 5.82 -7.58 6.70
C LEU A 113 5.32 -8.58 7.74
N PHE A 114 5.35 -9.88 7.45
CA PHE A 114 4.82 -10.88 8.38
C PHE A 114 5.53 -12.22 8.27
N GLU A 115 5.49 -13.01 9.33
CA GLU A 115 6.03 -14.37 9.39
C GLU A 115 4.91 -15.40 9.30
N ASP A 116 5.20 -16.53 8.67
CA ASP A 116 4.43 -17.78 8.79
C ASP A 116 5.39 -18.99 8.80
N GLU A 117 4.84 -20.21 8.72
CA GLU A 117 5.63 -21.46 8.73
C GLU A 117 6.66 -21.55 7.60
N ASN A 118 6.51 -20.74 6.54
CA ASN A 118 7.36 -20.71 5.36
C ASN A 118 8.35 -19.53 5.37
N GLY A 119 8.48 -18.84 6.51
CA GLY A 119 9.42 -17.75 6.74
C GLY A 119 8.77 -16.37 6.70
N THR A 120 9.60 -15.36 6.42
CA THR A 120 9.20 -13.95 6.37
C THR A 120 8.68 -13.57 4.99
N HIS A 121 7.61 -12.79 4.93
CA HIS A 121 6.97 -12.37 3.68
C HIS A 121 6.77 -10.85 3.67
N VAL A 122 6.87 -10.28 2.48
CA VAL A 122 6.48 -8.89 2.22
C VAL A 122 5.32 -8.88 1.23
N SER A 123 4.25 -8.22 1.62
CA SER A 123 3.05 -8.01 0.81
C SER A 123 2.65 -6.55 0.84
N LEU A 124 1.77 -6.16 -0.06
CA LEU A 124 1.17 -4.83 -0.08
C LEU A 124 -0.34 -4.93 -0.27
N VAL A 125 -1.04 -3.86 0.11
CA VAL A 125 -2.41 -3.63 -0.37
C VAL A 125 -2.32 -3.20 -1.83
N ASN A 126 -2.98 -3.96 -2.71
CA ASN A 126 -2.91 -3.80 -4.17
C ASN A 126 -3.62 -2.51 -4.62
N PRO A 127 -2.90 -1.48 -5.11
CA PRO A 127 -3.52 -0.22 -5.55
C PRO A 127 -4.45 -0.39 -6.75
N VAL A 128 -4.23 -1.42 -7.59
CA VAL A 128 -5.15 -1.75 -8.69
C VAL A 128 -6.49 -2.17 -8.10
N CYS A 129 -6.50 -3.08 -7.13
CA CYS A 129 -7.72 -3.53 -6.46
C CYS A 129 -8.45 -2.38 -5.73
N ILE A 130 -7.71 -1.57 -4.96
CA ILE A 130 -8.29 -0.48 -4.16
C ILE A 130 -8.84 0.64 -5.04
N ASN A 131 -8.12 1.07 -6.07
CA ASN A 131 -8.58 2.15 -6.94
C ASN A 131 -9.80 1.76 -7.76
N ARG A 132 -9.98 0.49 -8.11
CA ARG A 132 -11.24 0.01 -8.71
C ARG A 132 -12.43 0.16 -7.76
N THR A 133 -12.19 0.14 -6.46
CA THR A 133 -13.20 0.39 -5.44
C THR A 133 -13.45 1.89 -5.27
N VAL A 134 -12.40 2.69 -5.05
CA VAL A 134 -12.58 4.12 -4.70
C VAL A 134 -12.84 4.99 -5.93
N LEU A 135 -12.24 4.69 -7.08
CA LEU A 135 -12.44 5.43 -8.34
C LEU A 135 -13.52 4.78 -9.22
N MET A 136 -14.35 3.89 -8.65
CA MET A 136 -15.47 3.27 -9.32
C MET A 136 -15.09 2.54 -10.62
N ASP A 137 -13.94 1.86 -10.63
CA ASP A 137 -13.44 1.04 -11.76
C ASP A 137 -13.47 1.78 -13.09
N ASP A 138 -13.02 3.02 -13.06
CA ASP A 138 -12.76 3.79 -14.26
C ASP A 138 -11.40 3.37 -14.84
N GLU A 139 -11.45 2.72 -16.01
CA GLU A 139 -10.29 2.25 -16.76
C GLU A 139 -9.29 3.37 -17.07
N ALA A 140 -9.72 4.65 -17.07
CA ALA A 140 -8.84 5.80 -17.22
C ALA A 140 -7.75 5.85 -16.13
N TYR A 141 -8.03 5.32 -14.94
CA TYR A 141 -7.09 5.30 -13.81
C TYR A 141 -6.39 3.95 -13.62
N ARG A 142 -6.67 2.96 -14.47
CA ARG A 142 -5.97 1.66 -14.38
C ARG A 142 -4.47 1.79 -14.57
N THR A 143 -4.06 2.59 -15.56
CA THR A 143 -2.64 2.86 -15.81
C THR A 143 -1.97 3.57 -14.62
N LEU A 144 -2.69 4.47 -13.94
CA LEU A 144 -2.20 5.11 -12.71
C LEU A 144 -1.92 4.05 -11.64
N SER A 145 -2.87 3.15 -11.38
CA SER A 145 -2.74 2.09 -10.39
C SER A 145 -1.63 1.08 -10.71
N GLU A 146 -1.54 0.63 -11.96
CA GLU A 146 -0.54 -0.36 -12.39
C GLU A 146 0.87 0.23 -12.30
N ASN A 147 1.05 1.50 -12.73
CA ASN A 147 2.32 2.20 -12.58
C ASN A 147 2.70 2.38 -11.11
N HIS A 148 1.74 2.73 -10.25
CA HIS A 148 1.99 2.89 -8.82
C HIS A 148 2.35 1.57 -8.14
N LEU A 149 1.62 0.50 -8.47
CA LEU A 149 1.95 -0.86 -8.04
C LEU A 149 3.37 -1.25 -8.46
N GLN A 150 3.77 -0.94 -9.69
CA GLN A 150 5.12 -1.25 -10.15
C GLN A 150 6.20 -0.47 -9.39
N LYS A 151 5.93 0.79 -9.01
CA LYS A 151 6.83 1.58 -8.15
C LYS A 151 6.98 0.94 -6.76
N LEU A 152 5.87 0.57 -6.12
CA LEU A 152 5.86 -0.18 -4.85
C LEU A 152 6.69 -1.45 -4.93
N ARG A 153 6.45 -2.27 -5.96
CA ARG A 153 7.18 -3.52 -6.17
C ARG A 153 8.66 -3.28 -6.32
N THR A 154 9.05 -2.33 -7.18
CA THR A 154 10.45 -1.97 -7.41
C THR A 154 11.14 -1.51 -6.13
N MET A 155 10.47 -0.66 -5.35
CA MET A 155 10.97 -0.19 -4.06
C MET A 155 11.21 -1.36 -3.10
N ILE A 156 10.21 -2.22 -2.91
CA ILE A 156 10.30 -3.37 -2.00
C ILE A 156 11.40 -4.35 -2.44
N THR A 157 11.44 -4.72 -3.73
CA THR A 157 12.45 -5.67 -4.23
C THR A 157 13.86 -5.08 -4.26
N GLY A 158 14.00 -3.75 -4.19
CA GLY A 158 15.29 -3.08 -3.99
C GLY A 158 15.75 -3.08 -2.53
N ALA A 159 14.82 -3.24 -1.59
CA ALA A 159 15.09 -3.24 -0.15
C ALA A 159 15.29 -4.64 0.44
N VAL A 160 14.68 -5.66 -0.17
CA VAL A 160 14.53 -7.00 0.43
C VAL A 160 14.90 -8.08 -0.57
N ASP A 161 15.91 -8.87 -0.22
CA ASP A 161 16.29 -10.08 -0.95
C ASP A 161 15.32 -11.23 -0.62
N GLY A 162 15.09 -12.13 -1.58
CA GLY A 162 14.23 -13.31 -1.40
C GLY A 162 13.53 -13.74 -2.70
N THR A 163 12.48 -14.56 -2.58
CA THR A 163 11.75 -15.04 -3.77
C THR A 163 10.65 -14.06 -4.17
N VAL A 164 10.85 -13.33 -5.27
CA VAL A 164 9.84 -12.41 -5.82
C VAL A 164 8.56 -13.16 -6.18
N SER A 165 7.41 -12.56 -5.87
CA SER A 165 6.08 -13.08 -6.22
C SER A 165 5.16 -11.97 -6.72
N GLU A 166 4.15 -12.33 -7.52
CA GLU A 166 3.07 -11.42 -7.93
C GLU A 166 1.69 -11.99 -7.57
N ARG A 167 1.67 -13.09 -6.81
CA ARG A 167 0.42 -13.78 -6.46
C ARG A 167 -0.44 -12.88 -5.58
N ALA A 168 -1.66 -12.60 -6.01
CA ALA A 168 -2.62 -11.89 -5.18
C ALA A 168 -3.37 -12.86 -4.25
N TYR A 169 -3.88 -12.35 -3.15
CA TYR A 169 -4.62 -13.11 -2.15
C TYR A 169 -5.57 -12.23 -1.34
N GLY A 170 -6.42 -12.89 -0.55
CA GLY A 170 -7.50 -12.23 0.17
C GLY A 170 -8.74 -12.06 -0.70
N GLN A 171 -9.59 -11.12 -0.31
CA GLN A 171 -10.88 -10.90 -0.94
C GLN A 171 -10.70 -10.23 -2.31
N GLU A 172 -11.41 -10.72 -3.32
CA GLU A 172 -11.55 -10.05 -4.61
C GLU A 172 -12.50 -8.86 -4.46
N ARG A 173 -12.11 -7.69 -5.00
CA ARG A 173 -12.98 -6.52 -5.05
C ARG A 173 -13.62 -6.39 -6.42
N LYS A 174 -14.90 -6.04 -6.41
CA LYS A 174 -15.66 -5.74 -7.62
C LYS A 174 -15.75 -4.22 -7.79
N LYS A 175 -16.01 -3.78 -9.01
CA LYS A 175 -16.24 -2.37 -9.37
C LYS A 175 -17.05 -1.61 -8.32
N GLY A 176 -16.45 -0.58 -7.73
CA GLY A 176 -17.11 0.30 -6.76
C GLY A 176 -17.63 -0.40 -5.50
N ARG A 177 -17.18 -1.64 -5.21
CA ARG A 177 -17.80 -2.51 -4.20
C ARG A 177 -16.80 -3.10 -3.24
N ILE A 178 -17.14 -3.01 -1.95
CA ILE A 178 -16.55 -3.84 -0.91
C ILE A 178 -17.15 -5.24 -1.03
N GLY A 179 -16.30 -6.25 -1.21
CA GLY A 179 -16.76 -7.64 -1.25
C GLY A 179 -17.44 -8.03 0.07
N LYS A 180 -18.30 -9.05 0.06
CA LYS A 180 -18.88 -9.58 1.30
C LYS A 180 -17.82 -10.38 2.07
N THR A 181 -17.53 -9.99 3.30
CA THR A 181 -16.75 -10.82 4.22
C THR A 181 -17.71 -11.77 4.93
N MET A 182 -17.52 -13.08 4.76
CA MET A 182 -18.30 -14.13 5.45
C MET A 182 -19.83 -14.02 5.29
N GLY A 183 -20.30 -13.68 4.08
CA GLY A 183 -21.70 -13.84 3.66
C GLY A 183 -22.74 -12.88 4.24
N VAL A 184 -22.48 -12.15 5.33
CA VAL A 184 -23.55 -11.41 6.04
C VAL A 184 -23.24 -9.98 6.47
N MET A 185 -22.00 -9.53 6.68
CA MET A 185 -21.77 -8.16 7.22
C MET A 185 -20.80 -7.34 6.36
N ALA A 186 -21.24 -6.14 5.97
CA ALA A 186 -20.47 -5.03 5.40
C ALA A 186 -20.03 -5.04 3.92
N GLY A 187 -20.45 -5.99 3.08
CA GLY A 187 -20.30 -5.84 1.62
C GLY A 187 -21.31 -4.86 1.02
N GLY A 188 -21.00 -4.21 -0.09
CA GLY A 188 -21.89 -3.25 -0.75
C GLY A 188 -21.16 -2.24 -1.62
N ASP A 189 -21.90 -1.30 -2.19
CA ASP A 189 -21.31 -0.16 -2.89
C ASP A 189 -20.49 0.66 -1.90
N PHE A 190 -19.27 1.04 -2.29
CA PHE A 190 -18.31 1.71 -1.43
C PHE A 190 -18.83 3.06 -0.94
N ILE A 191 -19.51 3.80 -1.83
CA ILE A 191 -20.07 5.11 -1.50
C ILE A 191 -21.10 5.04 -0.37
N ASP A 192 -21.86 3.94 -0.29
CA ASP A 192 -22.86 3.70 0.76
C ASP A 192 -22.22 3.35 2.11
N LYS A 193 -20.89 3.23 2.17
CA LYS A 193 -20.11 2.99 3.39
C LYS A 193 -19.42 4.25 3.90
N LEU A 194 -19.55 5.35 3.18
CA LEU A 194 -19.05 6.65 3.63
C LEU A 194 -20.13 7.30 4.48
N GLU A 195 -19.78 7.61 5.72
CA GLU A 195 -20.68 8.22 6.68
C GLU A 195 -20.08 9.53 7.17
N ASP A 196 -20.91 10.58 7.16
CA ASP A 196 -20.57 11.85 7.79
C ASP A 196 -20.91 11.74 9.28
N GLU A 197 -19.91 11.38 10.09
CA GLU A 197 -20.08 11.22 11.54
C GLU A 197 -20.39 12.55 12.25
N LEU A 198 -19.79 13.64 11.76
CA LEU A 198 -19.98 14.98 12.31
C LEU A 198 -19.79 16.04 11.22
N VAL A 199 -20.78 16.93 11.11
CA VAL A 199 -20.70 18.11 10.25
C VAL A 199 -20.63 19.36 11.13
N VAL A 200 -19.49 20.07 11.06
CA VAL A 200 -19.28 21.34 11.77
C VAL A 200 -19.50 22.49 10.81
N ALA A 201 -20.65 23.15 10.90
CA ALA A 201 -20.94 24.35 10.10
C ALA A 201 -19.91 25.46 10.40
N ASP A 202 -19.38 26.08 9.35
CA ASP A 202 -18.33 27.12 9.42
C ASP A 202 -17.05 26.68 10.19
N GLY A 203 -16.83 25.36 10.29
CA GLY A 203 -15.69 24.79 11.01
C GLY A 203 -14.35 25.12 10.36
N ASN A 204 -13.34 25.39 11.20
CA ASN A 204 -11.95 25.49 10.75
C ASN A 204 -11.34 24.09 10.64
N LEU A 205 -10.87 23.70 9.45
CA LEU A 205 -10.29 22.37 9.20
C LEU A 205 -9.17 22.02 10.18
N ALA A 206 -8.28 22.97 10.52
CA ALA A 206 -7.16 22.71 11.42
C ALA A 206 -7.64 22.46 12.86
N GLU A 207 -8.69 23.16 13.30
CA GLU A 207 -9.31 22.93 14.61
C GLU A 207 -10.02 21.58 14.67
N VAL A 208 -10.79 21.23 13.63
CA VAL A 208 -11.45 19.93 13.51
C VAL A 208 -10.42 18.81 13.52
N ALA A 209 -9.37 18.93 12.71
CA ALA A 209 -8.28 17.95 12.66
C ALA A 209 -7.57 17.80 14.02
N ALA A 210 -7.30 18.90 14.72
CA ALA A 210 -6.70 18.86 16.06
C ALA A 210 -7.61 18.14 17.08
N ASN A 211 -8.93 18.34 16.99
CA ASN A 211 -9.90 17.65 17.84
C ASN A 211 -9.99 16.16 17.53
N VAL A 212 -9.99 15.77 16.25
CA VAL A 212 -9.95 14.36 15.83
C VAL A 212 -8.68 13.69 16.32
N ARG A 213 -7.51 14.31 16.09
CA ARG A 213 -6.21 13.82 16.58
C ARG A 213 -6.24 13.58 18.09
N ARG A 214 -6.74 14.55 18.86
CA ARG A 214 -6.84 14.44 20.32
C ARG A 214 -7.76 13.28 20.72
N GLY A 215 -8.91 13.13 20.08
CA GLY A 215 -9.82 12.00 20.34
C GLY A 215 -9.19 10.64 20.03
N LEU A 216 -8.38 10.55 18.97
CA LEU A 216 -7.67 9.32 18.58
C LEU A 216 -6.36 9.09 19.34
N SER A 217 -5.90 10.04 20.15
CA SER A 217 -4.68 9.90 20.97
C SER A 217 -4.91 9.08 22.24
N GLU A 218 -6.17 8.83 22.59
CA GLU A 218 -6.55 7.92 23.67
C GLU A 218 -6.93 6.56 23.07
N THR A 219 -6.36 5.48 23.59
CA THR A 219 -6.70 4.12 23.15
C THR A 219 -8.18 3.84 23.42
N GLY A 220 -8.94 3.56 22.36
CA GLY A 220 -10.37 3.29 22.45
C GLY A 220 -10.68 2.04 23.29
N ALA A 221 -11.70 2.12 24.16
CA ALA A 221 -11.97 1.11 25.17
C ALA A 221 -12.40 -0.28 24.64
N GLU A 222 -13.06 -0.35 23.48
CA GLU A 222 -13.59 -1.62 22.94
C GLU A 222 -12.57 -2.33 22.04
N TRP A 223 -12.03 -1.60 21.06
CA TRP A 223 -11.20 -2.17 19.99
C TRP A 223 -9.71 -1.82 20.12
N GLY A 224 -9.32 -1.11 21.18
CA GLY A 224 -7.94 -0.67 21.38
C GLY A 224 -7.45 0.28 20.29
N MET A 225 -8.37 1.01 19.64
CA MET A 225 -8.03 1.86 18.50
C MET A 225 -7.20 3.06 18.95
N GLU A 226 -6.08 3.29 18.28
CA GLU A 226 -5.21 4.44 18.48
C GLU A 226 -4.79 5.03 17.14
N LEU A 227 -4.43 6.31 17.15
CA LEU A 227 -3.94 7.00 15.96
C LEU A 227 -2.63 6.36 15.48
N ALA A 228 -2.65 5.81 14.26
CA ALA A 228 -1.46 5.28 13.59
C ALA A 228 -0.76 6.37 12.78
N TYR A 229 -1.51 7.17 12.02
CA TYR A 229 -0.95 8.25 11.20
C TYR A 229 -1.94 9.38 10.94
N GLU A 230 -1.38 10.52 10.55
CA GLU A 230 -2.08 11.66 10.00
C GLU A 230 -1.33 12.19 8.78
N VAL A 231 -2.05 12.52 7.71
CA VAL A 231 -1.51 13.24 6.55
C VAL A 231 -2.42 14.40 6.16
N SER A 232 -1.83 15.57 5.97
CA SER A 232 -2.54 16.79 5.59
C SER A 232 -2.38 17.06 4.09
N LEU A 233 -3.50 17.32 3.43
CA LEU A 233 -3.63 17.60 2.00
C LEU A 233 -4.26 19.00 1.84
N PRO A 234 -3.50 20.08 2.09
CA PRO A 234 -4.05 21.44 2.20
C PRO A 234 -4.66 21.93 0.88
N ASP A 235 -4.09 21.57 -0.27
CA ASP A 235 -4.60 21.94 -1.60
C ASP A 235 -6.00 21.36 -1.89
N TYR A 236 -6.37 20.32 -1.14
CA TYR A 236 -7.66 19.64 -1.22
C TYR A 236 -8.53 19.87 0.01
N GLN A 237 -8.10 20.73 0.95
CA GLN A 237 -8.78 20.99 2.22
C GLN A 237 -9.14 19.68 2.96
N THR A 238 -8.22 18.72 2.95
CA THR A 238 -8.44 17.37 3.47
C THR A 238 -7.35 17.01 4.47
N VAL A 239 -7.72 16.31 5.55
CA VAL A 239 -6.78 15.64 6.46
C VAL A 239 -7.22 14.19 6.59
N ILE A 240 -6.29 13.26 6.41
CA ILE A 240 -6.55 11.83 6.47
C ILE A 240 -5.94 11.31 7.77
N PHE A 241 -6.75 10.59 8.54
CA PHE A 241 -6.34 9.90 9.75
C PHE A 241 -6.46 8.40 9.55
N GLY A 242 -5.42 7.67 9.93
CA GLY A 242 -5.49 6.22 10.09
C GLY A 242 -5.40 5.84 11.54
N ALA A 243 -6.30 4.96 11.97
CA ALA A 243 -6.25 4.36 13.30
C ALA A 243 -6.10 2.84 13.18
N THR A 244 -5.45 2.23 14.15
CA THR A 244 -5.27 0.77 14.24
C THR A 244 -5.44 0.32 15.68
N GLY A 245 -5.65 -0.97 15.91
CA GLY A 245 -5.76 -1.50 17.27
C GLY A 245 -5.49 -2.99 17.31
N THR A 246 -4.60 -3.42 18.22
CA THR A 246 -4.19 -4.82 18.38
C THR A 246 -5.38 -5.80 18.50
N PRO A 247 -6.44 -5.51 19.29
CA PRO A 247 -7.61 -6.37 19.34
C PRO A 247 -8.34 -6.50 18.00
N MET A 248 -8.45 -5.41 17.24
CA MET A 248 -9.07 -5.41 15.90
C MET A 248 -8.24 -6.22 14.90
N ASP A 249 -6.92 -6.01 14.90
CA ASP A 249 -6.00 -6.71 14.01
C ASP A 249 -6.03 -8.22 14.27
N SER A 250 -5.91 -8.62 15.53
CA SER A 250 -5.96 -10.02 15.96
C SER A 250 -7.28 -10.69 15.55
N LYS A 251 -8.42 -10.01 15.79
CA LYS A 251 -9.74 -10.53 15.37
C LYS A 251 -9.89 -10.62 13.85
N SER A 252 -9.18 -9.79 13.10
CA SER A 252 -9.20 -9.86 11.63
C SER A 252 -8.60 -11.18 11.14
N PHE A 253 -7.58 -11.73 11.82
CA PHE A 253 -7.03 -13.06 11.51
C PHE A 253 -8.07 -14.18 11.65
N ASP A 254 -8.91 -14.13 12.68
CA ASP A 254 -10.00 -15.09 12.89
C ASP A 254 -11.08 -15.00 11.81
N ILE A 255 -11.34 -13.79 11.32
CA ILE A 255 -12.36 -13.52 10.29
C ILE A 255 -11.88 -13.96 8.91
N VAL A 256 -10.66 -13.58 8.52
CA VAL A 256 -10.09 -13.94 7.21
C VAL A 256 -9.59 -15.37 7.17
N LYS A 257 -9.48 -16.00 8.34
CA LYS A 257 -9.00 -17.37 8.55
C LYS A 257 -7.73 -17.65 7.73
N ALA A 258 -6.74 -16.77 7.82
CA ALA A 258 -5.46 -16.93 7.10
C ALA A 258 -4.75 -18.27 7.43
N GLY A 259 -5.08 -18.90 8.56
CA GLY A 259 -4.67 -20.27 8.92
C GLY A 259 -5.64 -21.40 8.50
N SER A 260 -6.70 -21.14 7.74
CA SER A 260 -7.70 -22.13 7.32
C SER A 260 -7.61 -22.57 5.86
N ASP A 261 -6.57 -22.13 5.16
CA ASP A 261 -6.24 -22.69 3.85
C ASP A 261 -6.09 -24.21 4.00
N LYS A 262 -7.08 -24.95 3.48
CA LYS A 262 -7.13 -26.40 3.61
C LYS A 262 -5.95 -27.08 2.91
N SER A 263 -5.30 -26.40 1.96
CA SER A 263 -4.08 -26.90 1.33
C SER A 263 -2.85 -26.86 2.25
N ARG A 264 -2.94 -26.15 3.39
CA ARG A 264 -1.91 -26.07 4.43
C ARG A 264 -2.16 -27.03 5.60
N LYS A 265 -3.26 -27.78 5.59
CA LYS A 265 -3.50 -28.86 6.56
C LYS A 265 -2.82 -30.13 6.04
N PRO A 266 -2.03 -30.85 6.88
CA PRO A 266 -1.44 -32.13 6.50
C PRO A 266 -2.51 -33.19 6.18
#